data_AF-A0A6J4RHK3-F1
#
_entry.id   AF-A0A6J4RHK3-F1
#
_cell.length_a   1.000
_cell.length_b   1.000
_cell.length_c   1.000
_cell.angle_alpha   90.00
_cell.angle_beta   90.00
_cell.angle_gamma   90.00
#
_symmetry.space_group_name_H-M   'P 1'
#
loop_
_entity.id
_entity.type
_entity.pdbx_description
1 polymer ?
#
loop_
_entity_poly.entity_id
_entity_poly.type
_entity_poly.pdbx_seq_one_letter_code
_entity_poly.pdbx_strand_id
1 'polypeptide(L)'
;MTKAATLIFPHQLFKQHPAANAGRKIFLVEEWLFFHQYTFIKQKLVLHRASMQFYKSYLQKQLLEVEYISATGPNCDIRLLIPFLAKQGITEIHYADVADNWLEKRITESAAQYNINTVKYATPNFLNQLTDVEDFFNLQKTYFQTDFYIWQRKKRKILLTADGQAEGGKWSFDHENRKKMAKGERIPAINFPTENEFVKEARAYVNIHFANNYGTTDSHSKSGNVFFPVTFKEAENWLDEFLHDRLPMFGAYEDAMMGNESFLYHSTLTPMLNIGLLNSQEIIDRAITAAAQENIPMNSIEGFIRQIVGWREYIHIVYEREGSRQRTRNYWGFTRKIPKSFWTATTGIEPVDKV
;
A
#
# COMPACT_ATOMS: atom_id res chain seq x y z
N MET A 1 28.32 -20.51 -1.33
CA MET A 1 27.27 -19.48 -1.25
C MET A 1 27.46 -18.51 -2.37
N THR A 2 26.37 -18.08 -2.99
CA THR A 2 26.38 -17.03 -4.01
C THR A 2 26.84 -15.73 -3.34
N LYS A 3 27.66 -14.93 -4.04
CA LYS A 3 28.10 -13.61 -3.51
C LYS A 3 27.00 -12.55 -3.58
N ALA A 4 25.84 -12.90 -4.15
CA ALA A 4 24.67 -12.04 -4.26
C ALA A 4 23.54 -12.51 -3.34
N ALA A 5 22.78 -11.55 -2.81
CA ALA A 5 21.58 -11.76 -2.01
C ALA A 5 20.42 -10.92 -2.55
N THR A 6 19.18 -11.37 -2.34
CA THR A 6 17.98 -10.56 -2.58
C THR A 6 17.38 -10.13 -1.25
N LEU A 7 17.00 -8.86 -1.13
CA LEU A 7 16.22 -8.37 0.00
C LEU A 7 14.78 -8.13 -0.46
N ILE A 8 13.81 -8.58 0.34
CA ILE A 8 12.38 -8.30 0.15
C ILE A 8 11.80 -7.78 1.47
N PHE A 9 11.05 -6.69 1.38
CA PHE A 9 10.49 -5.96 2.52
C PHE A 9 8.97 -6.13 2.67
N PRO A 10 8.37 -5.73 3.81
CA PRO A 10 6.96 -5.97 4.11
C PRO A 10 5.98 -5.34 3.11
N HIS A 11 6.42 -4.34 2.35
CA HIS A 11 5.62 -3.62 1.36
C HIS A 11 5.85 -4.07 -0.10
N GLN A 12 6.55 -5.19 -0.29
CA GLN A 12 7.03 -5.68 -1.60
C GLN A 12 6.69 -7.15 -1.84
N LEU A 13 5.54 -7.62 -1.37
CA LEU A 13 5.12 -9.03 -1.48
C LEU A 13 4.50 -9.34 -2.85
N PHE A 14 5.20 -8.99 -3.93
CA PHE A 14 4.70 -9.07 -5.31
C PHE A 14 4.65 -10.51 -5.83
N LYS A 15 3.57 -10.87 -6.54
CA LYS A 15 3.40 -12.20 -7.15
C LYS A 15 4.59 -12.59 -8.04
N GLN A 16 5.14 -11.63 -8.78
CA GLN A 16 6.38 -11.73 -9.53
C GLN A 16 7.34 -10.64 -9.05
N HIS A 17 8.15 -10.95 -8.03
CA HIS A 17 9.10 -9.98 -7.49
C HIS A 17 10.28 -9.79 -8.44
N PRO A 18 10.57 -8.56 -8.91
CA PRO A 18 11.57 -8.33 -9.97
C PRO A 18 13.00 -8.69 -9.54
N ALA A 19 13.29 -8.67 -8.23
CA ALA A 19 14.58 -9.06 -7.71
C ALA A 19 14.65 -10.55 -7.27
N ALA A 20 13.54 -11.31 -7.24
CA ALA A 20 13.62 -12.71 -6.84
C ALA A 20 14.25 -13.57 -7.95
N ASN A 21 15.22 -14.41 -7.59
CA ASN A 21 15.95 -15.26 -8.54
C ASN A 21 16.47 -16.53 -7.84
N ALA A 22 16.33 -17.69 -8.49
CA ALA A 22 16.73 -18.99 -7.92
C ALA A 22 18.25 -19.14 -7.67
N GLY A 23 19.08 -18.33 -8.34
CA GLY A 23 20.53 -18.34 -8.20
C GLY A 23 21.07 -17.52 -7.02
N ARG A 24 20.22 -17.03 -6.11
CA ARG A 24 20.63 -16.26 -4.93
C ARG A 24 19.66 -16.42 -3.78
N LYS A 25 20.19 -16.40 -2.55
CA LYS A 25 19.39 -16.46 -1.33
C LYS A 25 18.53 -15.20 -1.18
N ILE A 26 17.27 -15.37 -0.81
CA ILE A 26 16.33 -14.29 -0.50
C ILE A 26 16.26 -14.12 1.01
N PHE A 27 16.48 -12.89 1.48
CA PHE A 27 16.21 -12.49 2.85
C PHE A 27 14.88 -11.74 2.86
N LEU A 28 13.86 -12.36 3.45
CA LEU A 28 12.55 -11.75 3.67
C LEU A 28 12.58 -11.09 5.05
N VAL A 29 12.59 -9.75 5.07
CA VAL A 29 12.96 -8.97 6.25
C VAL A 29 11.74 -8.25 6.82
N GLU A 30 11.34 -8.58 8.05
CA GLU A 30 10.42 -7.77 8.85
C GLU A 30 11.13 -6.48 9.29
N GLU A 31 11.33 -5.58 8.34
CA GLU A 31 12.18 -4.40 8.50
C GLU A 31 11.71 -3.50 9.65
N TRP A 32 12.67 -3.04 10.46
CA TRP A 32 12.46 -2.24 11.66
C TRP A 32 11.52 -1.04 11.44
N LEU A 33 11.61 -0.38 10.28
CA LEU A 33 10.75 0.75 9.92
C LEU A 33 9.24 0.40 9.93
N PHE A 34 8.89 -0.84 9.62
CA PHE A 34 7.50 -1.29 9.50
C PHE A 34 6.92 -1.85 10.79
N PHE A 35 7.77 -2.22 11.75
CA PHE A 35 7.36 -2.88 13.00
C PHE A 35 7.63 -2.04 14.26
N HIS A 36 8.70 -1.23 14.28
CA HIS A 36 9.22 -0.59 15.50
C HIS A 36 9.36 0.93 15.45
N GLN A 37 9.36 1.55 14.26
CA GLN A 37 9.52 3.00 14.12
C GLN A 37 8.51 3.80 14.93
N TYR A 38 7.29 3.29 15.02
CA TYR A 38 6.19 3.86 15.80
C TYR A 38 5.48 2.74 16.56
N THR A 39 4.66 3.13 17.54
CA THR A 39 3.68 2.25 18.18
C THR A 39 2.54 1.98 17.20
N PHE A 40 2.78 1.16 16.18
CA PHE A 40 1.78 0.83 15.17
C PHE A 40 0.57 0.11 15.77
N ILE A 41 -0.61 0.28 15.19
CA ILE A 41 -1.79 -0.48 15.57
C ILE A 41 -1.56 -1.99 15.38
N LYS A 42 -2.07 -2.81 16.28
CA LYS A 42 -1.90 -4.27 16.26
C LYS A 42 -2.40 -4.91 14.97
N GLN A 43 -3.49 -4.43 14.39
CA GLN A 43 -4.03 -4.95 13.11
C GLN A 43 -3.05 -4.77 11.95
N LYS A 44 -2.32 -3.64 11.88
CA LYS A 44 -1.27 -3.43 10.87
C LYS A 44 -0.13 -4.44 11.05
N LEU A 45 0.27 -4.70 12.28
CA LEU A 45 1.33 -5.66 12.59
C LEU A 45 0.90 -7.09 12.25
N VAL A 46 -0.38 -7.44 12.52
CA VAL A 46 -0.95 -8.74 12.12
C VAL A 46 -0.94 -8.86 10.60
N LEU A 47 -1.36 -7.83 9.86
CA LEU A 47 -1.32 -7.83 8.39
C LEU A 47 0.11 -8.07 7.87
N HIS A 48 1.09 -7.30 8.34
CA HIS A 48 2.48 -7.48 7.90
C HIS A 48 3.02 -8.87 8.25
N ARG A 49 2.86 -9.32 9.50
CA ARG A 49 3.34 -10.63 9.93
C ARG A 49 2.68 -11.77 9.12
N ALA A 50 1.36 -11.77 9.02
CA ALA A 50 0.62 -12.82 8.34
C ALA A 50 0.96 -12.88 6.84
N SER A 51 0.94 -11.73 6.16
CA SER A 51 1.26 -11.66 4.72
C SER A 51 2.70 -12.05 4.42
N MET A 52 3.65 -11.71 5.29
CA MET A 52 5.05 -12.13 5.14
C MET A 52 5.25 -13.63 5.41
N GLN A 53 4.56 -14.22 6.39
CA GLN A 53 4.59 -15.68 6.59
C GLN A 53 3.96 -16.43 5.40
N PHE A 54 2.85 -15.90 4.86
CA PHE A 54 2.29 -16.39 3.60
C PHE A 54 3.31 -16.31 2.47
N TYR A 55 3.94 -15.15 2.30
CA TYR A 55 4.84 -14.90 1.18
C TYR A 55 6.13 -15.72 1.26
N LYS A 56 6.64 -15.98 2.48
CA LYS A 56 7.69 -16.97 2.72
C LYS A 56 7.29 -18.34 2.16
N SER A 57 6.10 -18.83 2.52
CA SER A 57 5.58 -20.11 2.02
C SER A 57 5.41 -20.10 0.50
N TYR A 58 4.94 -19.00 -0.07
CA TYR A 58 4.80 -18.81 -1.51
C TYR A 58 6.13 -18.93 -2.26
N LEU A 59 7.18 -18.22 -1.81
CA LEU A 59 8.51 -18.29 -2.41
C LEU A 59 9.14 -19.68 -2.28
N GLN A 60 8.97 -20.34 -1.11
CA GLN A 60 9.49 -21.70 -0.89
C GLN A 60 8.81 -22.74 -1.80
N LYS A 61 7.51 -22.58 -2.09
CA LYS A 61 6.79 -23.43 -3.07
C LYS A 61 7.32 -23.26 -4.50
N GLN A 62 7.98 -22.14 -4.79
CA GLN A 62 8.68 -21.91 -6.05
C GLN A 62 10.14 -22.41 -6.04
N LEU A 63 10.53 -23.17 -5.00
CA LEU A 63 11.88 -23.70 -4.81
C LEU A 63 12.95 -22.61 -4.65
N LEU A 64 12.57 -21.42 -4.20
CA LEU A 64 13.51 -20.34 -3.88
C LEU A 64 14.06 -20.52 -2.46
N GLU A 65 15.36 -20.27 -2.30
CA GLU A 65 16.02 -20.30 -0.99
C GLU A 65 15.67 -19.02 -0.21
N VAL A 66 14.92 -19.15 0.90
CA VAL A 66 14.44 -18.02 1.70
C VAL A 66 14.93 -18.11 3.14
N GLU A 67 15.62 -17.08 3.60
CA GLU A 67 15.88 -16.81 5.01
C GLU A 67 14.91 -15.74 5.52
N TYR A 68 14.22 -16.03 6.63
CA TYR A 68 13.26 -15.12 7.22
C TYR A 68 13.90 -14.36 8.38
N ILE A 69 13.90 -13.03 8.33
CA ILE A 69 14.42 -12.18 9.39
C ILE A 69 13.23 -11.59 10.17
N SER A 70 13.02 -12.11 11.38
CA SER A 70 11.95 -11.68 12.30
C SER A 70 12.22 -10.28 12.85
N ALA A 71 11.16 -9.49 13.09
CA ALA A 71 11.18 -8.17 13.70
C ALA A 71 11.75 -8.18 15.13
N THR A 72 11.73 -9.34 15.79
CA THR A 72 12.33 -9.55 17.11
C THR A 72 13.81 -9.93 17.05
N GLY A 73 14.35 -10.19 15.86
CA GLY A 73 15.74 -10.56 15.64
C GLY A 73 16.65 -9.34 15.53
N PRO A 74 17.95 -9.49 15.82
CA PRO A 74 18.92 -8.38 15.79
C PRO A 74 19.14 -7.81 14.39
N ASN A 75 18.90 -8.59 13.34
CA ASN A 75 19.12 -8.19 11.95
C ASN A 75 17.85 -7.64 11.27
N CYS A 76 16.77 -7.35 12.02
CA CYS A 76 15.56 -6.74 11.43
C CYS A 76 15.75 -5.30 10.98
N ASP A 77 16.81 -4.63 11.43
CA ASP A 77 17.20 -3.31 10.94
C ASP A 77 18.20 -3.49 9.81
N ILE A 78 17.88 -2.95 8.63
CA ILE A 78 18.75 -3.01 7.46
C ILE A 78 20.19 -2.53 7.74
N ARG A 79 20.35 -1.58 8.67
CA ARG A 79 21.64 -1.02 9.10
C ARG A 79 22.50 -2.03 9.84
N LEU A 80 21.91 -3.11 10.37
CA LEU A 80 22.58 -4.22 11.02
C LEU A 80 22.68 -5.44 10.10
N LEU A 81 21.66 -5.66 9.27
CA LEU A 81 21.63 -6.76 8.30
C LEU A 81 22.74 -6.64 7.24
N ILE A 82 22.90 -5.49 6.61
CA ILE A 82 23.92 -5.30 5.55
C ILE A 82 25.35 -5.60 6.07
N PRO A 83 25.80 -5.05 7.20
CA PRO A 83 27.09 -5.44 7.80
C PRO A 83 27.21 -6.94 8.09
N PHE A 84 26.12 -7.57 8.54
CA PHE A 84 26.09 -9.00 8.81
C PHE A 84 26.25 -9.83 7.53
N LEU A 85 25.56 -9.45 6.44
CA LEU A 85 25.70 -10.09 5.13
C LEU A 85 27.10 -9.90 4.54
N ALA A 86 27.69 -8.71 4.70
CA ALA A 86 29.07 -8.46 4.29
C ALA A 86 30.06 -9.43 4.96
N LYS A 87 29.90 -9.67 6.27
CA LYS A 87 30.71 -10.64 7.04
C LYS A 87 30.52 -12.09 6.56
N GLN A 88 29.38 -12.41 5.96
CA GLN A 88 29.14 -13.71 5.33
C GLN A 88 29.70 -13.81 3.90
N GLY A 89 30.33 -12.75 3.38
CA GLY A 89 30.92 -12.71 2.05
C GLY A 89 29.96 -12.31 0.93
N ILE A 90 28.80 -11.72 1.25
CA ILE A 90 27.93 -11.09 0.25
C ILE A 90 28.60 -9.80 -0.23
N THR A 91 28.70 -9.66 -1.55
CA THR A 91 29.27 -8.48 -2.22
C THR A 91 28.25 -7.77 -3.12
N GLU A 92 27.05 -8.33 -3.30
CA GLU A 92 26.00 -7.75 -4.13
C GLU A 92 24.61 -7.95 -3.52
N ILE A 93 23.79 -6.90 -3.50
CA ILE A 93 22.41 -6.92 -2.99
C ILE A 93 21.44 -6.48 -4.08
N HIS A 94 20.41 -7.28 -4.30
CA HIS A 94 19.31 -7.03 -5.24
C HIS A 94 18.02 -6.71 -4.48
N TYR A 95 17.31 -5.66 -4.88
CA TYR A 95 16.04 -5.29 -4.28
C TYR A 95 15.16 -4.51 -5.25
N ALA A 96 13.83 -4.58 -5.09
CA ALA A 96 12.94 -3.67 -5.80
C ALA A 96 13.01 -2.28 -5.15
N ASP A 97 12.83 -1.21 -5.92
CA ASP A 97 12.80 0.16 -5.39
C ASP A 97 11.84 0.23 -4.20
N VAL A 98 12.37 0.71 -3.06
CA VAL A 98 11.63 0.68 -1.80
C VAL A 98 10.62 1.80 -1.68
N ALA A 99 10.67 2.84 -2.52
CA ALA A 99 9.76 3.99 -2.44
C ALA A 99 9.62 4.55 -1.00
N ASP A 100 10.72 4.52 -0.24
CA ASP A 100 10.84 5.03 1.12
C ASP A 100 12.21 5.70 1.28
N ASN A 101 12.19 7.01 1.55
CA ASN A 101 13.39 7.84 1.61
C ASN A 101 14.37 7.39 2.70
N TRP A 102 13.88 6.85 3.82
CA TRP A 102 14.74 6.40 4.91
C TRP A 102 15.33 5.04 4.62
N LEU A 103 14.54 4.09 4.14
CA LEU A 103 15.01 2.76 3.81
C LEU A 103 16.02 2.80 2.66
N GLU A 104 15.73 3.56 1.59
CA GLU A 104 16.65 3.71 0.45
C GLU A 104 17.98 4.32 0.88
N LYS A 105 17.93 5.36 1.72
CA LYS A 105 19.13 5.99 2.28
C LYS A 105 19.93 5.00 3.13
N ARG A 106 19.28 4.25 4.02
CA ARG A 106 19.95 3.26 4.88
C ARG A 106 20.60 2.13 4.09
N ILE A 107 19.92 1.61 3.07
CA ILE A 107 20.46 0.59 2.16
C ILE A 107 21.70 1.14 1.46
N THR A 108 21.59 2.32 0.83
CA THR A 108 22.66 2.91 0.04
C THR A 108 23.89 3.24 0.88
N GLU A 109 23.71 3.90 2.03
CA GLU A 109 24.81 4.27 2.92
C GLU A 109 25.50 3.04 3.52
N SER A 110 24.72 2.05 3.99
CA SER A 110 25.30 0.83 4.55
C SER A 110 25.99 -0.03 3.48
N ALA A 111 25.42 -0.16 2.28
CA ALA A 111 26.04 -0.92 1.20
C ALA A 111 27.38 -0.29 0.78
N ALA A 112 27.44 1.04 0.63
CA ALA A 112 28.67 1.76 0.34
C ALA A 112 29.73 1.57 1.44
N GLN A 113 29.34 1.68 2.72
CA GLN A 113 30.26 1.50 3.85
C GLN A 113 30.92 0.12 3.88
N TYR A 114 30.20 -0.93 3.45
CA TYR A 114 30.67 -2.30 3.48
C TYR A 114 31.09 -2.85 2.11
N ASN A 115 31.28 -1.98 1.11
CA ASN A 115 31.68 -2.33 -0.26
C ASN A 115 30.77 -3.39 -0.92
N ILE A 116 29.47 -3.27 -0.71
CA ILE A 116 28.45 -4.10 -1.36
C ILE A 116 27.87 -3.34 -2.54
N ASN A 117 27.89 -3.95 -3.72
CA ASN A 117 27.19 -3.43 -4.90
C ASN A 117 25.67 -3.56 -4.72
N THR A 118 24.91 -2.56 -5.17
CA THR A 118 23.45 -2.62 -5.15
C THR A 118 22.88 -2.66 -6.55
N VAL A 119 21.89 -3.53 -6.78
CA VAL A 119 21.13 -3.62 -8.01
C VAL A 119 19.66 -3.39 -7.68
N LYS A 120 19.18 -2.19 -8.00
CA LYS A 120 17.81 -1.76 -7.76
C LYS A 120 16.94 -1.99 -8.99
N TYR A 121 15.80 -2.66 -8.80
CA TYR A 121 14.81 -2.93 -9.85
C TYR A 121 13.61 -1.99 -9.71
N ALA A 122 12.92 -1.70 -10.81
CA ALA A 122 11.65 -0.96 -10.77
C ALA A 122 10.63 -1.69 -9.88
N THR A 123 9.91 -0.94 -9.05
CA THR A 123 8.86 -1.50 -8.18
C THR A 123 7.54 -1.65 -8.94
N PRO A 124 6.89 -2.82 -8.92
CA PRO A 124 5.55 -2.99 -9.49
C PRO A 124 4.45 -2.21 -8.74
N ASN A 125 4.76 -1.65 -7.57
CA ASN A 125 3.76 -1.02 -6.72
C ASN A 125 3.22 0.30 -7.29
N PHE A 126 3.98 0.98 -8.14
CA PHE A 126 3.63 2.27 -8.75
C PHE A 126 3.67 2.18 -10.27
N LEU A 127 2.88 3.02 -10.93
CA LEU A 127 2.84 3.09 -12.40
C LEU A 127 4.02 3.86 -12.96
N ASN A 128 4.58 4.78 -12.18
CA ASN A 128 5.65 5.66 -12.58
C ASN A 128 6.88 5.51 -11.69
N GLN A 129 8.05 5.60 -12.31
CA GLN A 129 9.30 5.94 -11.66
C GLN A 129 9.54 7.45 -11.74
N LEU A 130 10.47 7.94 -10.92
CA LEU A 130 10.85 9.37 -10.91
C LEU A 130 11.26 9.89 -12.30
N THR A 131 11.97 9.07 -13.07
CA THR A 131 12.41 9.36 -14.44
C THR A 131 11.26 9.43 -15.44
N ASP A 132 10.17 8.68 -15.23
CA ASP A 132 9.06 8.58 -16.19
C ASP A 132 8.23 9.86 -16.29
N VAL A 133 8.37 10.76 -15.30
CA VAL A 133 7.52 11.93 -15.09
C VAL A 133 8.30 13.24 -15.16
N GLU A 134 9.59 13.18 -15.50
CA GLU A 134 10.46 14.36 -15.63
C GLU A 134 9.88 15.39 -16.60
N ASP A 135 9.38 14.96 -17.76
CA ASP A 135 8.79 15.85 -18.77
C ASP A 135 7.57 16.62 -18.24
N PHE A 136 6.82 16.06 -17.30
CA PHE A 136 5.71 16.77 -16.66
C PHE A 136 6.21 17.72 -15.58
N PHE A 137 6.99 17.21 -14.63
CA PHE A 137 7.32 17.97 -13.43
C PHE A 137 8.43 19.00 -13.64
N ASN A 138 9.37 18.79 -14.57
CA ASN A 138 10.49 19.72 -14.79
C ASN A 138 10.06 21.01 -15.51
N LEU A 139 8.90 20.99 -16.16
CA LEU A 139 8.29 22.18 -16.78
C LEU A 139 7.50 23.03 -15.77
N GLN A 140 7.24 22.51 -14.56
CA GLN A 140 6.30 23.10 -13.62
C GLN A 140 7.00 23.66 -12.37
N LYS A 141 6.71 24.92 -12.04
CA LYS A 141 7.16 25.53 -10.76
C LYS A 141 6.28 25.13 -9.57
N THR A 142 5.04 24.72 -9.84
CA THR A 142 4.07 24.29 -8.84
C THR A 142 3.31 23.13 -9.44
N TYR A 143 3.11 22.08 -8.64
CA TYR A 143 2.49 20.84 -9.09
C TYR A 143 1.01 20.83 -8.70
N PHE A 144 0.15 20.44 -9.63
CA PHE A 144 -1.28 20.23 -9.39
C PHE A 144 -1.65 18.80 -9.75
N GLN A 145 -2.38 18.15 -8.85
CA GLN A 145 -2.76 16.74 -9.05
C GLN A 145 -3.65 16.56 -10.28
N THR A 146 -4.59 17.48 -10.55
CA THR A 146 -5.49 17.40 -11.71
C THR A 146 -4.72 17.40 -13.02
N ASP A 147 -3.74 18.29 -13.17
CA ASP A 147 -2.92 18.38 -14.38
C ASP A 147 -2.10 17.10 -14.58
N PHE A 148 -1.53 16.58 -13.49
CA PHE A 148 -0.78 15.32 -13.52
C PHE A 148 -1.67 14.13 -13.89
N TYR A 149 -2.88 14.07 -13.34
CA TYR A 149 -3.85 13.02 -13.65
C TYR A 149 -4.30 13.06 -15.12
N ILE A 150 -4.60 14.24 -15.67
CA ILE A 150 -4.93 14.41 -17.09
C ILE A 150 -3.76 13.96 -17.97
N TRP A 151 -2.54 14.37 -17.61
CA TRP A 151 -1.33 13.97 -18.32
C TRP A 151 -1.14 12.44 -18.30
N GLN A 152 -1.36 11.79 -17.16
CA GLN A 152 -1.28 10.33 -17.04
C GLN A 152 -2.35 9.62 -17.87
N ARG A 153 -3.61 10.07 -17.85
CA ARG A 153 -4.67 9.50 -18.68
C ARG A 153 -4.33 9.57 -20.15
N LYS A 154 -3.81 10.71 -20.63
CA LYS A 154 -3.34 10.90 -22.01
C LYS A 154 -2.19 9.95 -22.35
N LYS A 155 -1.15 9.90 -21.50
CA LYS A 155 0.04 9.05 -21.71
C LYS A 155 -0.32 7.57 -21.78
N ARG A 156 -1.27 7.11 -20.96
CA ARG A 156 -1.64 5.70 -20.80
C ARG A 156 -2.90 5.29 -21.54
N LYS A 157 -3.56 6.23 -22.24
CA LYS A 157 -4.83 6.03 -22.95
C LYS A 157 -5.94 5.47 -22.06
N ILE A 158 -6.05 6.00 -20.84
CA ILE A 158 -7.03 5.54 -19.84
C ILE A 158 -8.31 6.38 -19.94
N LEU A 159 -9.43 5.70 -20.16
CA LEU A 159 -10.76 6.28 -20.32
C LEU A 159 -10.78 7.37 -21.40
N LEU A 160 -10.17 7.12 -22.56
CA LEU A 160 -10.13 8.09 -23.67
C LEU A 160 -10.87 7.57 -24.88
N THR A 161 -11.57 8.48 -25.54
CA THR A 161 -12.14 8.23 -26.87
C THR A 161 -11.03 8.01 -27.90
N ALA A 162 -11.37 7.47 -29.07
CA ALA A 162 -10.41 7.18 -30.14
C ALA A 162 -9.65 8.42 -30.65
N ASP A 163 -10.26 9.60 -30.56
CA ASP A 163 -9.68 10.91 -30.90
C ASP A 163 -8.91 11.56 -29.73
N GLY A 164 -8.73 10.84 -28.62
CA GLY A 164 -7.92 11.25 -27.47
C GLY A 164 -8.59 12.24 -26.51
N GLN A 165 -9.91 12.42 -26.61
CA GLN A 165 -10.70 13.19 -25.66
C GLN A 165 -11.08 12.33 -24.45
N ALA A 166 -11.46 12.98 -23.34
CA ALA A 166 -11.93 12.25 -22.18
C ALA A 166 -13.26 11.53 -22.48
N GLU A 167 -13.34 10.23 -22.19
CA GLU A 167 -14.62 9.52 -22.22
C GLU A 167 -15.63 10.19 -21.28
N GLY A 168 -16.89 10.25 -21.71
CA GLY A 168 -17.95 10.97 -21.02
C GLY A 168 -17.83 12.51 -21.11
N GLY A 169 -16.87 13.05 -21.87
CA GLY A 169 -16.75 14.48 -22.19
C GLY A 169 -16.15 15.35 -21.07
N LYS A 170 -15.74 14.76 -19.94
CA LYS A 170 -15.12 15.47 -18.82
C LYS A 170 -13.88 14.74 -18.31
N TRP A 171 -12.87 15.50 -17.91
CA TRP A 171 -11.67 14.93 -17.28
C TRP A 171 -11.89 14.45 -15.85
N SER A 172 -12.90 15.02 -15.16
CA SER A 172 -13.27 14.68 -13.80
C SER A 172 -14.78 14.80 -13.61
N PHE A 173 -15.35 13.85 -12.88
CA PHE A 173 -16.76 13.82 -12.47
C PHE A 173 -16.94 14.07 -10.97
N ASP A 174 -15.92 14.61 -10.28
CA ASP A 174 -15.90 14.85 -8.82
C ASP A 174 -17.13 15.57 -8.26
N HIS A 175 -17.68 16.53 -9.01
CA HIS A 175 -18.89 17.25 -8.60
C HIS A 175 -20.13 16.36 -8.49
N GLU A 176 -20.14 15.21 -9.16
CA GLU A 176 -21.23 14.23 -9.15
C GLU A 176 -21.09 13.23 -7.98
N ASN A 177 -19.96 13.26 -7.25
CA ASN A 177 -19.58 12.28 -6.22
C ASN A 177 -19.96 12.67 -4.78
N ARG A 178 -20.97 13.54 -4.64
CA ARG A 178 -21.34 14.19 -3.38
C ARG A 178 -22.77 13.89 -2.93
N LYS A 179 -23.36 12.78 -3.39
CA LYS A 179 -24.74 12.45 -3.00
C LYS A 179 -24.76 12.09 -1.53
N LYS A 180 -25.79 12.57 -0.83
CA LYS A 180 -26.10 12.10 0.52
C LYS A 180 -26.64 10.67 0.44
N MET A 181 -26.24 9.82 1.37
CA MET A 181 -26.80 8.48 1.51
C MET A 181 -28.32 8.56 1.69
N ALA A 182 -29.06 7.87 0.83
CA ALA A 182 -30.51 7.83 0.92
C ALA A 182 -30.96 7.01 2.14
N LYS A 183 -32.09 7.39 2.75
CA LYS A 183 -32.67 6.63 3.85
C LYS A 183 -33.11 5.25 3.34
N GLY A 184 -32.56 4.18 3.92
CA GLY A 184 -32.86 2.81 3.52
C GLY A 184 -32.01 2.27 2.37
N GLU A 185 -31.00 3.03 1.91
CA GLU A 185 -29.96 2.52 1.01
C GLU A 185 -29.32 1.27 1.63
N ARG A 186 -29.30 0.17 0.87
CA ARG A 186 -28.70 -1.07 1.33
C ARG A 186 -27.23 -1.10 0.94
N ILE A 187 -26.35 -0.86 1.90
CA ILE A 187 -24.91 -0.97 1.69
C ILE A 187 -24.55 -2.46 1.52
N PRO A 188 -23.78 -2.82 0.50
CA PRO A 188 -23.25 -4.17 0.34
C PRO A 188 -22.46 -4.60 1.58
N ALA A 189 -22.76 -5.79 2.10
CA ALA A 189 -21.97 -6.38 3.17
C ALA A 189 -20.57 -6.70 2.62
N ILE A 190 -19.54 -6.51 3.44
CA ILE A 190 -18.17 -6.89 3.10
C ILE A 190 -17.91 -8.28 3.64
N ASN A 191 -17.51 -9.20 2.78
CA ASN A 191 -17.15 -10.55 3.19
C ASN A 191 -15.66 -10.59 3.56
N PHE A 192 -15.39 -10.41 4.84
CA PHE A 192 -14.02 -10.55 5.32
C PHE A 192 -13.51 -11.99 5.22
N PRO A 193 -12.24 -12.21 4.82
CA PRO A 193 -11.61 -13.52 4.87
C PRO A 193 -11.74 -14.18 6.23
N THR A 194 -12.01 -15.49 6.21
CA THR A 194 -11.93 -16.31 7.42
C THR A 194 -10.52 -16.34 7.95
N GLU A 195 -10.38 -16.45 9.27
CA GLU A 195 -9.08 -16.54 9.91
C GLU A 195 -8.30 -17.79 9.46
N ASN A 196 -7.27 -17.58 8.66
CA ASN A 196 -6.38 -18.65 8.20
C ASN A 196 -5.19 -18.85 9.15
N GLU A 197 -4.38 -19.89 8.92
CA GLU A 197 -3.26 -20.25 9.78
C GLU A 197 -2.18 -19.15 9.89
N PHE A 198 -1.98 -18.34 8.84
CA PHE A 198 -1.04 -17.22 8.87
C PHE A 198 -1.52 -16.10 9.80
N VAL A 199 -2.83 -15.80 9.77
CA VAL A 199 -3.44 -14.81 10.66
C VAL A 199 -3.40 -15.29 12.12
N LYS A 200 -3.70 -16.57 12.37
CA LYS A 200 -3.63 -17.15 13.73
C LYS A 200 -2.24 -17.01 14.33
N GLU A 201 -1.20 -17.39 13.57
CA GLU A 201 0.20 -17.25 13.98
C GLU A 201 0.54 -15.78 14.25
N ALA A 202 0.16 -14.89 13.32
CA ALA A 202 0.47 -13.48 13.43
C ALA A 202 -0.17 -12.81 14.64
N ARG A 203 -1.42 -13.15 14.98
CA ARG A 203 -2.08 -12.65 16.19
C ARG A 203 -1.36 -13.08 17.45
N ALA A 204 -1.00 -14.36 17.56
CA ALA A 204 -0.26 -14.88 18.70
C ALA A 204 1.09 -14.17 18.84
N TYR A 205 1.83 -14.03 17.74
CA TYR A 205 3.09 -13.30 17.67
C TYR A 205 2.95 -11.84 18.11
N VAL A 206 1.95 -11.13 17.58
CA VAL A 206 1.72 -9.70 17.90
C VAL A 206 1.29 -9.52 19.35
N ASN A 207 0.44 -10.40 19.89
CA ASN A 207 0.03 -10.33 21.29
C ASN A 207 1.19 -10.52 22.26
N ILE A 208 2.20 -11.33 21.90
CA ILE A 208 3.38 -11.55 22.73
C ILE A 208 4.37 -10.38 22.58
N HIS A 209 4.72 -10.00 21.36
CA HIS A 209 5.84 -9.09 21.11
C HIS A 209 5.46 -7.60 21.05
N PHE A 210 4.18 -7.30 20.84
CA PHE A 210 3.65 -5.94 20.69
C PHE A 210 2.43 -5.72 21.59
N ALA A 211 2.43 -6.32 22.78
CA ALA A 211 1.31 -6.29 23.74
C ALA A 211 0.84 -4.87 24.08
N ASN A 212 1.76 -3.90 24.13
CA ASN A 212 1.50 -2.51 24.50
C ASN A 212 1.14 -1.59 23.32
N ASN A 213 1.06 -2.14 22.11
CA ASN A 213 0.67 -1.38 20.93
C ASN A 213 -0.84 -1.08 20.90
N TYR A 214 -1.23 -0.03 20.16
CA TYR A 214 -2.62 0.40 20.07
C TYR A 214 -3.54 -0.62 19.37
N GLY A 215 -4.82 -0.58 19.72
CA GLY A 215 -5.84 -1.44 19.14
C GLY A 215 -5.81 -2.89 19.67
N THR A 216 -6.46 -3.79 18.94
CA THR A 216 -6.58 -5.21 19.29
C THR A 216 -6.15 -6.09 18.12
N THR A 217 -5.69 -7.31 18.42
CA THR A 217 -5.51 -8.38 17.42
C THR A 217 -6.76 -9.20 17.24
N ASP A 218 -7.73 -9.06 18.12
CA ASP A 218 -8.99 -9.77 18.03
C ASP A 218 -9.87 -9.18 16.95
N SER A 219 -10.68 -10.05 16.37
CA SER A 219 -11.86 -9.61 15.66
C SER A 219 -12.92 -9.18 16.66
N HIS A 220 -13.10 -7.88 16.81
CA HIS A 220 -14.29 -7.34 17.49
C HIS A 220 -14.95 -6.27 16.63
N SER A 221 -15.53 -6.67 15.50
CA SER A 221 -16.63 -5.92 14.93
C SER A 221 -17.94 -6.58 15.35
N LYS A 222 -19.01 -5.78 15.54
CA LYS A 222 -20.39 -6.29 15.56
C LYS A 222 -20.74 -7.11 14.30
N SER A 223 -19.89 -7.02 13.26
CA SER A 223 -19.97 -7.70 11.97
C SER A 223 -19.04 -8.94 11.82
N GLY A 224 -18.35 -9.39 12.89
CA GLY A 224 -17.47 -10.58 12.85
C GLY A 224 -16.01 -10.30 12.48
N ASN A 225 -15.29 -11.36 12.06
CA ASN A 225 -13.84 -11.41 11.74
C ASN A 225 -13.36 -10.33 10.77
N VAL A 226 -12.81 -9.22 11.26
CA VAL A 226 -12.22 -8.15 10.43
C VAL A 226 -10.73 -8.37 10.22
N PHE A 227 -10.36 -9.35 9.40
CA PHE A 227 -8.98 -9.51 8.92
C PHE A 227 -8.89 -9.07 7.47
N PHE A 228 -7.90 -8.23 7.13
CA PHE A 228 -7.61 -7.94 5.73
C PHE A 228 -7.01 -9.17 5.03
N PRO A 229 -7.20 -9.32 3.71
CA PRO A 229 -6.52 -10.34 2.92
C PRO A 229 -5.00 -10.38 3.15
N VAL A 230 -4.46 -11.58 3.34
CA VAL A 230 -3.02 -11.81 3.57
C VAL A 230 -2.38 -12.67 2.48
N THR A 231 -3.18 -13.20 1.56
CA THR A 231 -2.74 -13.99 0.41
C THR A 231 -3.14 -13.36 -0.93
N PHE A 232 -2.45 -13.72 -2.02
CA PHE A 232 -2.83 -13.26 -3.37
C PHE A 232 -4.28 -13.59 -3.70
N LYS A 233 -4.72 -14.82 -3.40
CA LYS A 233 -6.08 -15.26 -3.77
C LYS A 233 -7.16 -14.50 -2.99
N GLU A 234 -6.93 -14.25 -1.69
CA GLU A 234 -7.86 -13.44 -0.89
C GLU A 234 -7.92 -11.99 -1.39
N ALA A 235 -6.77 -11.40 -1.76
CA ALA A 235 -6.71 -10.04 -2.28
C ALA A 235 -7.38 -9.91 -3.66
N GLU A 236 -7.16 -10.89 -4.54
CA GLU A 236 -7.82 -10.98 -5.85
C GLU A 236 -9.35 -11.11 -5.71
N ASN A 237 -9.82 -11.95 -4.79
CA ASN A 237 -11.25 -12.12 -4.51
C ASN A 237 -11.87 -10.84 -3.91
N TRP A 238 -11.14 -10.14 -3.04
CA TRP A 238 -11.59 -8.86 -2.48
C TRP A 238 -11.76 -7.79 -3.55
N LEU A 239 -10.83 -7.75 -4.51
CA LEU A 239 -10.94 -6.86 -5.67
C LEU A 239 -12.16 -7.22 -6.52
N ASP A 240 -12.39 -8.49 -6.84
CA ASP A 240 -13.58 -8.92 -7.58
C ASP A 240 -14.88 -8.47 -6.88
N GLU A 241 -15.01 -8.73 -5.58
CA GLU A 241 -16.19 -8.31 -4.82
C GLU A 241 -16.39 -6.79 -4.86
N PHE A 242 -15.32 -6.00 -4.70
CA PHE A 242 -15.42 -4.55 -4.82
C PHE A 242 -15.92 -4.12 -6.20
N LEU A 243 -15.35 -4.68 -7.27
CA LEU A 243 -15.66 -4.30 -8.64
C LEU A 243 -17.12 -4.56 -9.00
N HIS A 244 -17.69 -5.67 -8.53
CA HIS A 244 -19.08 -6.03 -8.77
C HIS A 244 -20.05 -5.31 -7.83
N ASP A 245 -19.80 -5.35 -6.52
CA ASP A 245 -20.83 -4.97 -5.55
C ASP A 245 -20.78 -3.49 -5.17
N ARG A 246 -19.59 -2.87 -5.22
CA ARG A 246 -19.38 -1.54 -4.62
C ARG A 246 -18.95 -0.47 -5.62
N LEU A 247 -18.13 -0.81 -6.61
CA LEU A 247 -17.69 0.14 -7.64
C LEU A 247 -18.85 0.85 -8.35
N PRO A 248 -20.02 0.22 -8.67
CA PRO A 248 -21.14 0.93 -9.29
C PRO A 248 -21.58 2.20 -8.56
N MET A 249 -21.53 2.18 -7.22
CA MET A 249 -21.97 3.28 -6.36
C MET A 249 -20.81 4.03 -5.68
N PHE A 250 -19.56 3.67 -5.99
CA PHE A 250 -18.35 4.31 -5.43
C PHE A 250 -18.38 5.82 -5.59
N GLY A 251 -18.61 6.30 -6.82
CA GLY A 251 -18.59 7.73 -7.10
C GLY A 251 -19.73 8.44 -6.37
N ALA A 252 -20.96 7.94 -6.50
CA ALA A 252 -22.14 8.57 -5.91
C ALA A 252 -21.99 8.91 -4.42
N TYR A 253 -21.33 8.04 -3.65
CA TYR A 253 -21.20 8.14 -2.20
C TYR A 253 -19.75 8.26 -1.71
N GLU A 254 -18.84 8.73 -2.57
CA GLU A 254 -17.41 8.85 -2.26
C GLU A 254 -17.15 9.73 -1.02
N ASP A 255 -17.91 10.83 -0.88
CA ASP A 255 -17.81 11.78 0.24
C ASP A 255 -18.79 11.49 1.39
N ALA A 256 -19.57 10.40 1.31
CA ALA A 256 -20.57 10.11 2.33
C ALA A 256 -19.93 9.58 3.63
N MET A 257 -20.51 9.94 4.78
CA MET A 257 -20.16 9.38 6.09
C MET A 257 -21.43 8.95 6.81
N MET A 258 -21.40 7.78 7.46
CA MET A 258 -22.49 7.31 8.31
C MET A 258 -21.93 6.72 9.61
N GLY A 259 -22.51 7.11 10.75
CA GLY A 259 -21.90 6.83 12.06
C GLY A 259 -21.77 5.37 12.47
N ASN A 260 -22.43 4.43 11.78
CA ASN A 260 -22.36 2.98 12.07
C ASN A 260 -21.79 2.16 10.90
N GLU A 261 -21.32 2.80 9.83
CA GLU A 261 -20.84 2.12 8.62
C GLU A 261 -19.44 2.61 8.26
N SER A 262 -18.44 1.73 8.44
CA SER A 262 -17.03 2.10 8.30
C SER A 262 -16.53 2.11 6.85
N PHE A 263 -17.24 1.44 5.93
CA PHE A 263 -16.69 1.15 4.60
C PHE A 263 -17.55 1.64 3.44
N LEU A 264 -18.88 1.72 3.60
CA LEU A 264 -19.80 2.14 2.53
C LEU A 264 -19.49 1.42 1.20
N TYR A 265 -19.21 2.20 0.15
CA TYR A 265 -18.89 1.72 -1.19
C TYR A 265 -17.39 1.78 -1.50
N HIS A 266 -16.54 1.98 -0.50
CA HIS A 266 -15.10 2.03 -0.71
C HIS A 266 -14.50 0.65 -0.99
N SER A 267 -13.40 0.66 -1.74
CA SER A 267 -12.72 -0.55 -2.17
C SER A 267 -11.94 -1.24 -1.07
N THR A 268 -11.46 -0.48 -0.08
CA THR A 268 -10.63 -0.98 1.04
C THR A 268 -9.42 -1.79 0.56
N LEU A 269 -8.91 -1.50 -0.64
CA LEU A 269 -7.79 -2.21 -1.27
C LEU A 269 -6.41 -1.79 -0.75
N THR A 270 -6.32 -0.65 -0.06
CA THR A 270 -5.04 -0.06 0.35
C THR A 270 -4.16 -1.00 1.20
N PRO A 271 -4.68 -1.87 2.08
CA PRO A 271 -3.83 -2.79 2.83
C PRO A 271 -3.14 -3.81 1.91
N MET A 272 -3.82 -4.32 0.89
CA MET A 272 -3.31 -5.32 -0.05
C MET A 272 -2.43 -4.69 -1.13
N LEU A 273 -2.86 -3.54 -1.65
CA LEU A 273 -2.11 -2.77 -2.65
C LEU A 273 -0.76 -2.32 -2.08
N ASN A 274 -0.75 -1.70 -0.90
CA ASN A 274 0.48 -1.12 -0.36
C ASN A 274 1.48 -2.17 0.12
N ILE A 275 1.06 -3.43 0.29
CA ILE A 275 1.99 -4.54 0.59
C ILE A 275 2.40 -5.36 -0.64
N GLY A 276 1.84 -5.07 -1.81
CA GLY A 276 2.18 -5.75 -3.06
C GLY A 276 1.40 -7.03 -3.36
N LEU A 277 0.37 -7.36 -2.57
CA LEU A 277 -0.54 -8.48 -2.90
C LEU A 277 -1.42 -8.17 -4.12
N LEU A 278 -1.67 -6.88 -4.36
CA LEU A 278 -2.20 -6.35 -5.61
C LEU A 278 -1.21 -5.28 -6.13
N ASN A 279 -1.28 -4.99 -7.43
CA ASN A 279 -0.54 -3.88 -8.00
C ASN A 279 -1.48 -2.90 -8.72
N SER A 280 -1.02 -1.66 -8.92
CA SER A 280 -1.84 -0.58 -9.46
C SER A 280 -2.36 -0.88 -10.87
N GLN A 281 -1.53 -1.46 -11.74
CA GLN A 281 -1.92 -1.77 -13.12
C GLN A 281 -3.01 -2.84 -13.16
N GLU A 282 -2.86 -3.91 -12.37
CA GLU A 282 -3.89 -4.96 -12.24
C GLU A 282 -5.25 -4.38 -11.80
N ILE A 283 -5.26 -3.51 -10.79
CA ILE A 283 -6.51 -2.89 -10.29
C ILE A 283 -7.16 -2.05 -11.39
N ILE A 284 -6.38 -1.27 -12.12
CA ILE A 284 -6.87 -0.41 -13.21
C ILE A 284 -7.47 -1.26 -14.33
N ASP A 285 -6.74 -2.27 -14.80
CA ASP A 285 -7.17 -3.11 -15.93
C ASP A 285 -8.47 -3.85 -15.60
N ARG A 286 -8.56 -4.41 -14.38
CA ARG A 286 -9.76 -5.11 -13.91
C ARG A 286 -10.94 -4.14 -13.70
N ALA A 287 -10.70 -2.93 -13.18
CA ALA A 287 -11.75 -1.94 -13.00
C ALA A 287 -12.32 -1.44 -14.33
N ILE A 288 -11.47 -1.15 -15.32
CA ILE A 288 -11.91 -0.75 -16.66
C ILE A 288 -12.71 -1.88 -17.32
N THR A 289 -12.23 -3.12 -17.19
CA THR A 289 -12.92 -4.31 -17.72
C THR A 289 -14.30 -4.49 -17.09
N ALA A 290 -14.39 -4.47 -15.76
CA ALA A 290 -15.66 -4.59 -15.03
C ALA A 290 -16.62 -3.45 -15.39
N ALA A 291 -16.11 -2.21 -15.47
CA ALA A 291 -16.93 -1.06 -15.81
C ALA A 291 -17.57 -1.17 -17.19
N ALA A 292 -16.83 -1.69 -18.18
CA ALA A 292 -17.34 -1.92 -19.53
C ALA A 292 -18.37 -3.07 -19.56
N GLN A 293 -18.16 -4.13 -18.78
CA GLN A 293 -19.05 -5.30 -18.75
C GLN A 293 -20.37 -5.04 -18.02
N GLU A 294 -20.34 -4.23 -16.96
CA GLU A 294 -21.49 -4.00 -16.08
C GLU A 294 -22.15 -2.63 -16.26
N ASN A 295 -21.70 -1.84 -17.24
CA ASN A 295 -22.18 -0.48 -17.49
C ASN A 295 -22.08 0.41 -16.23
N ILE A 296 -20.94 0.34 -15.54
CA ILE A 296 -20.69 1.15 -14.34
C ILE A 296 -20.72 2.63 -14.71
N PRO A 297 -21.41 3.49 -13.92
CA PRO A 297 -21.48 4.93 -14.17
C PRO A 297 -20.09 5.58 -14.27
N MET A 298 -19.93 6.48 -15.25
CA MET A 298 -18.64 7.14 -15.51
C MET A 298 -18.08 7.86 -14.28
N ASN A 299 -18.93 8.48 -13.46
CA ASN A 299 -18.48 9.18 -12.25
C ASN A 299 -17.86 8.24 -11.20
N SER A 300 -18.32 6.98 -11.15
CA SER A 300 -17.77 5.96 -10.27
C SER A 300 -16.44 5.40 -10.78
N ILE A 301 -16.37 4.97 -12.05
CA ILE A 301 -15.12 4.43 -12.60
C ILE A 301 -14.04 5.51 -12.73
N GLU A 302 -14.38 6.71 -13.21
CA GLU A 302 -13.43 7.83 -13.29
C GLU A 302 -12.96 8.25 -11.90
N GLY A 303 -13.88 8.38 -10.93
CA GLY A 303 -13.54 8.70 -9.55
C GLY A 303 -12.56 7.69 -8.97
N PHE A 304 -12.84 6.39 -9.11
CA PHE A 304 -11.97 5.33 -8.62
C PHE A 304 -10.58 5.34 -9.27
N ILE A 305 -10.52 5.45 -10.62
CA ILE A 305 -9.27 5.53 -11.37
C ILE A 305 -8.47 6.78 -11.00
N ARG A 306 -9.13 7.91 -10.73
CA ARG A 306 -8.48 9.16 -10.27
C ARG A 306 -7.82 9.01 -8.91
N GLN A 307 -8.35 8.18 -8.01
CA GLN A 307 -7.68 7.91 -6.73
C GLN A 307 -6.36 7.15 -6.92
N ILE A 308 -6.29 6.25 -7.91
CA ILE A 308 -5.12 5.40 -8.15
C ILE A 308 -4.12 6.08 -9.10
N VAL A 309 -4.53 6.34 -10.35
CA VAL A 309 -3.68 6.97 -11.38
C VAL A 309 -3.41 8.44 -11.06
N GLY A 310 -4.34 9.12 -10.40
CA GLY A 310 -4.16 10.51 -10.00
C GLY A 310 -3.45 10.61 -8.66
N TRP A 311 -4.22 10.51 -7.57
CA TRP A 311 -3.76 10.87 -6.22
C TRP A 311 -2.61 10.00 -5.72
N ARG A 312 -2.73 8.67 -5.81
CA ARG A 312 -1.69 7.77 -5.29
C ARG A 312 -0.35 7.98 -6.00
N GLU A 313 -0.35 8.01 -7.33
CA GLU A 313 0.87 8.27 -8.11
C GLU A 313 1.42 9.69 -7.88
N TYR A 314 0.54 10.70 -7.80
CA TYR A 314 0.94 12.07 -7.55
C TYR A 314 1.65 12.21 -6.20
N ILE A 315 1.08 11.64 -5.13
CA ILE A 315 1.66 11.67 -3.78
C ILE A 315 2.99 10.91 -3.76
N HIS A 316 3.08 9.75 -4.42
CA HIS A 316 4.33 9.01 -4.52
C HIS A 316 5.44 9.83 -5.19
N ILE A 317 5.19 10.39 -6.37
CA ILE A 317 6.21 11.18 -7.08
C ILE A 317 6.59 12.44 -6.31
N VAL A 318 5.62 13.15 -5.71
CA VAL A 318 5.91 14.32 -4.88
C VAL A 318 6.74 13.93 -3.65
N TYR A 319 6.47 12.78 -3.04
CA TYR A 319 7.26 12.24 -1.95
C TYR A 319 8.70 11.93 -2.39
N GLU A 320 8.90 11.25 -3.53
CA GLU A 320 10.22 10.93 -4.06
C GLU A 320 11.03 12.20 -4.42
N ARG A 321 10.39 13.19 -5.06
CA ARG A 321 11.05 14.45 -5.45
C ARG A 321 11.46 15.31 -4.26
N GLU A 322 10.58 15.44 -3.28
CA GLU A 322 10.77 16.38 -2.17
C GLU A 322 11.43 15.71 -0.95
N GLY A 323 11.36 14.37 -0.87
CA GLY A 323 11.99 13.55 0.15
C GLY A 323 11.78 14.06 1.57
N SER A 324 12.88 14.22 2.30
CA SER A 324 12.86 14.67 3.69
C SER A 324 12.18 16.03 3.91
N ARG A 325 12.13 16.91 2.90
CA ARG A 325 11.48 18.24 3.00
C ARG A 325 9.99 18.12 3.30
N GLN A 326 9.29 17.14 2.75
CA GLN A 326 7.85 16.92 3.03
C GLN A 326 7.62 16.63 4.51
N ARG A 327 8.49 15.83 5.11
CA ARG A 327 8.37 15.40 6.51
C ARG A 327 8.79 16.48 7.50
N THR A 328 9.74 17.35 7.15
CA THR A 328 10.34 18.31 8.09
C THR A 328 9.77 19.72 7.97
N ARG A 329 8.92 20.01 6.97
CA ARG A 329 8.38 21.35 6.76
C ARG A 329 7.24 21.66 7.73
N ASN A 330 7.32 22.82 8.37
CA ASN A 330 6.29 23.35 9.25
C ASN A 330 5.99 24.80 8.89
N TYR A 331 5.15 25.01 7.86
CA TYR A 331 4.87 26.36 7.32
C TYR A 331 4.29 27.31 8.37
N TRP A 332 3.41 26.81 9.25
CA TRP A 332 2.74 27.60 10.29
C TRP A 332 3.49 27.62 11.63
N GLY A 333 4.60 26.89 11.77
CA GLY A 333 5.37 26.83 13.02
C GLY A 333 4.63 26.18 14.19
N PHE A 334 3.66 25.28 13.95
CA PHE A 334 2.91 24.63 15.03
C PHE A 334 3.78 23.64 15.82
N THR A 335 3.68 23.70 17.16
CA THR A 335 4.47 22.87 18.09
C THR A 335 3.63 22.10 19.10
N ARG A 336 2.31 22.27 19.09
CA ARG A 336 1.39 21.61 20.03
C ARG A 336 1.42 20.09 19.83
N LYS A 337 1.66 19.36 20.91
CA LYS A 337 1.57 17.89 20.91
C LYS A 337 0.12 17.43 20.71
N ILE A 338 -0.07 16.31 20.02
CA ILE A 338 -1.38 15.65 19.93
C ILE A 338 -1.82 15.24 21.35
N PRO A 339 -2.99 15.68 21.84
CA PRO A 339 -3.42 15.40 23.21
C PRO A 339 -3.81 13.93 23.38
N LYS A 340 -3.77 13.45 24.64
CA LYS A 340 -4.12 12.05 24.96
C LYS A 340 -5.51 11.65 24.47
N SER A 341 -6.45 12.58 24.49
CA SER A 341 -7.85 12.37 24.09
C SER A 341 -8.03 11.87 22.66
N PHE A 342 -7.12 12.20 21.74
CA PHE A 342 -7.15 11.67 20.36
C PHE A 342 -6.87 10.16 20.32
N TRP A 343 -6.04 9.66 21.23
CA TRP A 343 -5.67 8.24 21.27
C TRP A 343 -6.69 7.38 22.03
N THR A 344 -7.54 8.02 22.85
CA THR A 344 -8.56 7.34 23.66
C THR A 344 -9.98 7.60 23.15
N ALA A 345 -10.16 8.32 22.05
CA ALA A 345 -11.48 8.73 21.54
C ALA A 345 -12.34 9.44 22.60
N THR A 346 -11.72 10.37 23.35
CA THR A 346 -12.38 11.16 24.40
C THR A 346 -12.16 12.65 24.18
N THR A 347 -12.21 13.10 22.93
CA THR A 347 -12.07 14.52 22.57
C THR A 347 -13.32 15.33 22.90
N GLY A 348 -14.48 14.67 23.02
CA GLY A 348 -15.79 15.30 23.15
C GLY A 348 -16.37 15.76 21.81
N ILE A 349 -15.69 15.45 20.69
CA ILE A 349 -16.12 15.80 19.33
C ILE A 349 -16.55 14.50 18.67
N GLU A 350 -17.86 14.28 18.55
CA GLU A 350 -18.42 12.99 18.12
C GLU A 350 -17.83 12.44 16.81
N PRO A 351 -17.66 13.22 15.71
CA PRO A 351 -17.02 12.71 14.51
C PRO A 351 -15.54 12.30 14.68
N VAL A 352 -14.84 12.86 15.67
CA VAL A 352 -13.45 12.50 15.97
C VAL A 352 -13.38 11.27 16.87
N ASP A 353 -14.33 11.14 17.80
CA ASP A 353 -14.36 10.03 18.77
C ASP A 353 -14.99 8.74 18.20
N LYS A 354 -15.71 8.82 17.07
CA LYS A 354 -16.36 7.67 16.43
C LYS A 354 -15.61 7.08 15.23
N VAL A 355 -14.72 7.84 14.59
CA VAL A 355 -14.01 7.45 13.35
C VAL A 355 -12.73 6.70 13.65
#